data_AF-A0A3B3QZE0-F1
#
_entry.id   AF-A0A3B3QZE0-F1
#
_cell.length_a   1.000
_cell.length_b   1.000
_cell.length_c   1.000
_cell.angle_alpha   90.00
_cell.angle_beta   90.00
_cell.angle_gamma   90.00
#
_symmetry.space_group_name_H-M   'P 1'
#
loop_
_entity.id
_entity.type
_entity.pdbx_description
1 polymer ?
#
loop_
_entity_poly.entity_id
_entity_poly.type
_entity_poly.pdbx_seq_one_letter_code
_entity_poly.pdbx_strand_id
1 'polypeptide(L)'
;MLCSLTSECVLFGSAEPRTGGAPAVRSCRIRVPPPHGAALCKPPPMANMPCSEVTTLENESTSPAKRGRTEDATGGRFVLKFARLSENATIPTRGSTKAAGYDLYSAYEYTLAPMDKALVKTDIQIAVPPGCYGRVAPRSGLAAKNFIDVGAGVVDEDYRGNVGIVLFNFGKEAFQVKKGDRVAQLICERICYPELEEHESLDETARGAGGFGSTGRN
;
A
#
# COMPACT_ATOMS: atom_id res chain seq x y z
N MET A 1 -43.25 6.40 -12.58
CA MET A 1 -43.02 7.47 -11.59
C MET A 1 -41.52 7.73 -11.51
N LEU A 2 -41.03 8.70 -12.28
CA LEU A 2 -39.69 9.26 -12.12
C LEU A 2 -39.75 10.27 -10.97
N CYS A 3 -38.79 10.25 -10.05
CA CYS A 3 -38.57 11.35 -9.13
C CYS A 3 -37.11 11.76 -9.19
N SER A 4 -36.89 12.85 -9.91
CA SER A 4 -35.68 13.65 -10.02
C SER A 4 -35.42 14.44 -8.74
N LEU A 5 -34.19 14.40 -8.22
CA LEU A 5 -33.70 15.33 -7.21
C LEU A 5 -32.46 16.03 -7.76
N THR A 6 -32.70 17.22 -8.30
CA THR A 6 -31.71 18.26 -8.57
C THR A 6 -31.33 18.94 -7.27
N SER A 7 -30.03 19.05 -6.97
CA SER A 7 -29.53 19.89 -5.88
C SER A 7 -28.83 21.10 -6.49
N GLU A 8 -29.44 22.27 -6.33
CA GLU A 8 -28.94 23.56 -6.79
C GLU A 8 -27.74 24.04 -5.97
N CYS A 9 -26.80 24.64 -6.69
CA CYS A 9 -25.65 25.36 -6.19
C CYS A 9 -26.07 26.83 -5.96
N VAL A 10 -25.86 27.37 -4.76
CA VAL A 10 -26.03 28.81 -4.50
C VAL A 10 -24.74 29.38 -3.88
N LEU A 11 -24.13 30.29 -4.65
CA LEU A 11 -23.04 31.19 -4.30
C LEU A 11 -23.56 32.36 -3.45
N PHE A 12 -22.89 32.65 -2.33
CA PHE A 12 -22.76 33.97 -1.71
C PHE A 12 -21.38 33.96 -1.02
N GLY A 13 -20.48 34.94 -1.10
CA GLY A 13 -20.65 36.38 -1.28
C GLY A 13 -19.74 37.03 -0.23
N SER A 14 -18.72 37.76 -0.69
CA SER A 14 -17.57 38.28 0.06
C SER A 14 -17.92 39.18 1.27
N ALA A 15 -17.20 39.04 2.39
CA ALA A 15 -17.11 40.07 3.43
C ALA A 15 -15.77 39.96 4.22
N GLU A 16 -14.97 41.02 4.16
CA GLU A 16 -13.72 41.25 4.89
C GLU A 16 -13.95 41.84 6.31
N PRO A 17 -12.91 41.92 7.19
CA PRO A 17 -13.02 41.50 8.58
C PRO A 17 -13.34 42.64 9.57
N ARG A 18 -13.92 42.28 10.72
CA ARG A 18 -13.91 43.12 11.92
C ARG A 18 -13.25 42.38 13.09
N THR A 19 -12.47 43.18 13.80
CA THR A 19 -11.57 42.94 14.91
C THR A 19 -12.21 42.31 16.14
N GLY A 20 -11.45 41.42 16.80
CA GLY A 20 -11.43 41.26 18.27
C GLY A 20 -12.58 40.48 18.90
N GLY A 21 -12.35 39.20 19.19
CA GLY A 21 -13.21 38.40 20.07
C GLY A 21 -12.87 36.91 19.99
N ALA A 22 -12.53 36.30 21.12
CA ALA A 22 -12.14 34.90 21.23
C ALA A 22 -13.24 33.93 20.71
N PRO A 23 -12.89 32.79 20.09
CA PRO A 23 -13.88 31.88 19.53
C PRO A 23 -14.52 31.04 20.65
N ALA A 24 -15.85 31.16 20.78
CA ALA A 24 -16.65 30.29 21.63
C ALA A 24 -16.82 28.91 20.97
N VAL A 25 -16.30 27.87 21.62
CA VAL A 25 -16.46 26.47 21.20
C VAL A 25 -17.91 26.03 21.44
N ARG A 26 -18.71 25.98 20.38
CA ARG A 26 -20.05 25.36 20.42
C ARG A 26 -19.92 23.85 20.28
N SER A 27 -20.17 23.10 21.35
CA SER A 27 -20.22 21.64 21.31
C SER A 27 -21.43 21.18 20.50
N CYS A 28 -21.20 20.53 19.37
CA CYS A 28 -22.24 19.89 18.57
C CYS A 28 -22.58 18.53 19.22
N ARG A 29 -23.66 18.47 20.00
CA ARG A 29 -24.21 17.21 20.52
C ARG A 29 -25.01 16.53 19.41
N ILE A 30 -24.44 15.51 18.78
CA ILE A 30 -25.16 14.61 17.89
C ILE A 30 -26.13 13.79 18.76
N ARG A 31 -27.43 13.94 18.49
CA ARG A 31 -28.50 13.21 19.17
C ARG A 31 -28.77 11.93 18.36
N VAL A 32 -28.36 10.77 18.88
CA VAL A 32 -28.65 9.46 18.27
C VAL A 32 -30.07 9.03 18.67
N PRO A 33 -30.97 8.70 17.72
CA PRO A 33 -32.28 8.17 18.05
C PRO A 33 -32.20 6.71 18.52
N PRO A 34 -33.06 6.27 19.47
CA PRO A 34 -33.05 4.90 19.98
C PRO A 34 -33.58 3.88 18.95
N PRO A 35 -33.14 2.61 19.00
CA PRO A 35 -33.63 1.57 18.10
C PRO A 35 -35.06 1.17 18.47
N HIS A 36 -35.97 1.29 17.51
CA HIS A 36 -37.32 0.73 17.62
C HIS A 36 -37.29 -0.78 17.37
N GLY A 37 -37.72 -1.52 18.40
CA GLY A 37 -38.77 -2.54 18.28
C GLY A 37 -38.45 -3.81 17.48
N ALA A 38 -38.16 -4.87 18.23
CA ALA A 38 -38.16 -6.26 17.79
C ALA A 38 -39.46 -6.67 17.07
N ALA A 39 -39.31 -7.35 15.93
CA ALA A 39 -40.36 -8.15 15.32
C ALA A 39 -39.79 -9.53 14.97
N LEU A 40 -40.28 -10.54 15.69
CA LEU A 40 -40.04 -11.97 15.47
C LEU A 40 -40.36 -12.36 14.01
N CYS A 41 -39.38 -12.87 13.28
CA CYS A 41 -39.64 -13.75 12.12
C CYS A 41 -39.45 -15.20 12.56
N LYS A 42 -40.55 -15.97 12.59
CA LYS A 42 -40.55 -17.42 12.81
C LYS A 42 -40.08 -18.14 11.53
N PRO A 43 -39.24 -19.18 11.62
CA PRO A 43 -38.88 -19.99 10.46
C PRO A 43 -39.98 -21.02 10.11
N PRO A 44 -40.22 -21.34 8.83
CA PRO A 44 -41.07 -22.46 8.43
C PRO A 44 -40.34 -23.82 8.58
N PRO A 45 -41.08 -24.93 8.74
CA PRO A 45 -40.58 -26.18 9.29
C PRO A 45 -39.83 -27.07 8.29
N MET A 46 -38.90 -27.86 8.83
CA MET A 46 -38.18 -28.95 8.17
C MET A 46 -39.13 -30.11 7.81
N ALA A 47 -38.92 -30.70 6.63
CA ALA A 47 -39.48 -31.99 6.24
C ALA A 47 -38.34 -32.99 5.99
N ASN A 48 -38.52 -34.19 6.54
CA ASN A 48 -37.60 -35.34 6.53
C ASN A 48 -37.54 -36.08 5.17
N MET A 49 -36.32 -36.47 4.78
CA MET A 49 -35.81 -37.80 4.30
C MET A 49 -36.72 -38.81 3.57
N PRO A 50 -36.20 -39.68 2.65
CA PRO A 50 -35.02 -40.52 2.90
C PRO A 50 -34.05 -40.84 1.73
N CYS A 51 -32.93 -41.48 2.13
CA CYS A 51 -31.91 -42.16 1.33
C CYS A 51 -32.43 -43.28 0.41
N SER A 52 -31.74 -43.47 -0.72
CA SER A 52 -31.51 -44.71 -1.49
C SER A 52 -30.70 -44.30 -2.73
N GLU A 53 -29.75 -45.02 -3.33
CA GLU A 53 -29.32 -46.41 -3.26
C GLU A 53 -27.88 -46.46 -3.81
N VAL A 54 -27.14 -47.48 -3.38
CA VAL A 54 -25.82 -47.84 -3.87
C VAL A 54 -25.96 -48.59 -5.20
N THR A 55 -25.26 -48.17 -6.24
CA THR A 55 -24.93 -49.02 -7.39
C THR A 55 -23.47 -48.85 -7.77
N THR A 56 -22.68 -49.88 -7.48
CA THR A 56 -21.37 -50.16 -8.05
C THR A 56 -21.53 -50.58 -9.51
N LEU A 57 -20.81 -49.97 -10.46
CA LEU A 57 -20.25 -50.62 -11.66
C LEU A 57 -19.10 -49.77 -12.26
N GLU A 58 -17.89 -50.31 -12.11
CA GLU A 58 -16.81 -50.50 -13.09
C GLU A 58 -16.38 -49.41 -14.09
N ASN A 59 -15.09 -49.06 -13.97
CA ASN A 59 -14.08 -48.68 -14.97
C ASN A 59 -14.52 -48.41 -16.42
N GLU A 60 -14.14 -47.23 -16.93
CA GLU A 60 -13.38 -47.18 -18.19
C GLU A 60 -12.50 -45.93 -18.31
N SER A 61 -11.30 -46.17 -18.83
CA SER A 61 -10.17 -45.30 -19.00
C SER A 61 -10.36 -44.22 -20.06
N THR A 62 -10.18 -42.95 -19.71
CA THR A 62 -9.68 -41.92 -20.63
C THR A 62 -8.85 -40.86 -19.87
N SER A 63 -7.63 -40.62 -20.36
CA SER A 63 -6.83 -39.42 -20.11
C SER A 63 -6.41 -38.89 -21.50
N PRO A 64 -6.06 -37.61 -21.72
CA PRO A 64 -5.67 -36.60 -20.72
C PRO A 64 -6.25 -35.19 -20.98
N ALA A 65 -7.02 -34.63 -20.05
CA ALA A 65 -7.28 -33.19 -20.02
C ALA A 65 -6.28 -32.54 -19.06
N LYS A 66 -5.34 -31.82 -19.67
CA LYS A 66 -4.25 -31.00 -19.12
C LYS A 66 -4.72 -30.10 -17.97
N ARG A 67 -4.84 -30.66 -16.76
CA ARG A 67 -4.90 -29.89 -15.52
C ARG A 67 -3.55 -29.21 -15.37
N GLY A 68 -3.55 -27.88 -15.43
CA GLY A 68 -2.39 -27.06 -15.14
C GLY A 68 -1.85 -27.48 -13.79
N ARG A 69 -0.66 -28.10 -13.81
CA ARG A 69 0.15 -28.29 -12.63
C ARG A 69 0.41 -26.89 -12.09
N THR A 70 -0.16 -26.56 -10.94
CA THR A 70 0.26 -25.42 -10.12
C THR A 70 1.77 -25.56 -9.94
N GLU A 71 2.52 -24.68 -10.58
CA GLU A 71 3.98 -24.62 -10.45
C GLU A 71 4.30 -24.00 -9.09
N ASP A 72 4.19 -24.78 -8.02
CA ASP A 72 4.77 -24.43 -6.73
C ASP A 72 5.66 -25.56 -6.24
N ALA A 73 6.87 -25.19 -5.78
CA ALA A 73 8.03 -26.01 -5.43
C ALA A 73 9.07 -26.23 -6.56
N THR A 74 9.79 -25.18 -6.96
CA THR A 74 11.17 -25.30 -7.47
C THR A 74 11.90 -24.01 -7.12
N GLY A 75 13.18 -24.08 -6.70
CA GLY A 75 14.03 -22.94 -6.36
C GLY A 75 14.11 -21.90 -7.47
N GLY A 76 13.09 -21.04 -7.54
CA GLY A 76 12.90 -20.04 -8.56
C GLY A 76 13.95 -18.97 -8.45
N ARG A 77 14.60 -18.65 -9.56
CA ARG A 77 15.55 -17.56 -9.65
C ARG A 77 14.81 -16.25 -9.36
N PHE A 78 15.11 -15.60 -8.23
CA PHE A 78 14.57 -14.27 -7.89
C PHE A 78 15.17 -13.22 -8.84
N VAL A 79 14.44 -12.91 -9.91
CA VAL A 79 14.86 -11.94 -10.92
C VAL A 79 13.97 -10.70 -10.84
N LEU A 80 14.57 -9.56 -10.49
CA LEU A 80 13.95 -8.26 -10.68
C LEU A 80 14.03 -7.89 -12.16
N LYS A 81 12.89 -7.78 -12.83
CA LYS A 81 12.81 -7.34 -14.22
C LYS A 81 12.58 -5.83 -14.25
N PHE A 82 13.15 -5.13 -15.22
CA PHE A 82 12.90 -3.71 -15.44
C PHE A 82 12.89 -3.39 -16.94
N ALA A 83 12.23 -2.30 -17.30
CA ALA A 83 12.32 -1.70 -18.63
C ALA A 83 12.46 -0.18 -18.52
N ARG A 84 13.19 0.42 -19.44
CA ARG A 84 13.34 1.88 -19.53
C ARG A 84 12.14 2.45 -20.30
N LEU A 85 11.56 3.52 -19.78
CA LEU A 85 10.48 4.28 -20.40
C LEU A 85 11.00 5.45 -21.24
N SER A 86 12.24 5.89 -20.98
CA SER A 86 12.91 6.96 -21.73
C SER A 86 14.42 6.72 -21.83
N GLU A 87 15.09 7.53 -22.65
CA GLU A 87 16.56 7.57 -22.74
C GLU A 87 17.24 8.17 -21.50
N ASN A 88 16.47 8.88 -20.67
CA ASN A 88 16.96 9.48 -19.43
C ASN A 88 17.12 8.45 -18.31
N ALA A 89 16.46 7.30 -18.44
CA ALA A 89 16.46 6.25 -17.44
C ALA A 89 17.84 5.58 -17.31
N THR A 90 18.33 5.49 -16.08
CA THR A 90 19.58 4.78 -15.76
C THR A 90 19.26 3.41 -15.16
N ILE A 91 20.06 2.40 -15.51
CA ILE A 91 19.88 1.03 -14.98
C ILE A 91 20.17 1.04 -13.48
N PRO A 92 19.28 0.51 -12.62
CA PRO A 92 19.56 0.35 -11.21
C PRO A 92 20.81 -0.49 -10.97
N THR A 93 21.69 -0.05 -10.07
CA THR A 93 22.95 -0.75 -9.79
C THR A 93 23.05 -1.15 -8.32
N ARG A 94 23.89 -2.13 -7.99
CA ARG A 94 24.17 -2.50 -6.60
C ARG A 94 25.48 -1.89 -6.16
N GLY A 95 25.48 -1.24 -5.00
CA GLY A 95 26.70 -0.66 -4.44
C GLY A 95 27.74 -1.68 -3.96
N SER A 96 27.31 -2.90 -3.62
CA SER A 96 28.20 -4.00 -3.22
C SER A 96 27.55 -5.36 -3.48
N THR A 97 28.34 -6.44 -3.45
CA THR A 97 27.89 -7.83 -3.69
C THR A 97 26.78 -8.28 -2.75
N LYS A 98 26.69 -7.68 -1.55
CA LYS A 98 25.66 -7.97 -0.53
C LYS A 98 24.81 -6.74 -0.19
N ALA A 99 24.83 -5.69 -1.03
CA ALA A 99 23.93 -4.56 -0.86
C ALA A 99 22.48 -5.05 -0.92
N ALA A 100 21.68 -4.60 0.05
CA ALA A 100 20.27 -4.98 0.19
C ALA A 100 19.41 -4.39 -0.94
N GLY A 101 19.72 -3.17 -1.38
CA GLY A 101 18.98 -2.47 -2.42
C GLY A 101 19.77 -2.21 -3.70
N TYR A 102 19.03 -1.95 -4.77
CA TYR A 102 19.53 -1.37 -6.01
C TYR A 102 19.41 0.16 -5.96
N ASP A 103 20.50 0.88 -6.14
CA ASP A 103 20.49 2.34 -6.27
C ASP A 103 19.56 2.76 -7.43
N LEU A 104 18.61 3.65 -7.14
CA LEU A 104 17.71 4.27 -8.11
C LEU A 104 18.20 5.67 -8.46
N TYR A 105 18.04 6.01 -9.73
CA TYR A 105 18.61 7.21 -10.34
C TYR A 105 17.51 8.18 -10.75
N SER A 106 17.74 9.48 -10.57
CA SER A 106 16.86 10.50 -11.11
C SER A 106 16.99 10.60 -12.62
N ALA A 107 15.87 10.56 -13.35
CA ALA A 107 15.85 10.79 -14.79
C ALA A 107 15.90 12.29 -15.14
N TYR A 108 15.57 13.17 -14.21
CA TYR A 108 15.45 14.62 -14.44
C TYR A 108 16.13 15.42 -13.33
N GLU A 109 16.20 16.74 -13.52
CA GLU A 109 16.69 17.66 -12.50
C GLU A 109 15.53 18.16 -11.64
N TYR A 110 15.76 18.23 -10.33
CA TYR A 110 14.79 18.73 -9.35
C TYR A 110 15.50 19.61 -8.33
N THR A 111 14.82 20.64 -7.85
CA THR A 111 15.28 21.45 -6.72
C THR A 111 14.21 21.35 -5.63
N LEU A 112 14.57 20.77 -4.49
CA LEU A 112 13.72 20.67 -3.33
C LEU A 112 14.03 21.82 -2.38
N ALA A 113 13.05 22.71 -2.16
CA ALA A 113 13.17 23.74 -1.14
C ALA A 113 13.25 23.11 0.27
N PRO A 114 13.75 23.86 1.28
CA PRO A 114 13.67 23.44 2.68
C PRO A 114 12.21 23.14 3.07
N MET A 115 11.99 22.04 3.81
CA MET A 115 10.68 21.58 4.27
C MET A 115 9.67 21.26 3.15
N ASP A 116 10.17 20.90 1.96
CA ASP A 116 9.35 20.57 0.79
C ASP A 116 9.52 19.10 0.35
N LYS A 117 8.69 18.68 -0.60
CA LYS A 117 8.70 17.34 -1.19
C LYS A 117 8.67 17.38 -2.71
N ALA A 118 9.37 16.44 -3.34
CA ALA A 118 9.31 16.25 -4.79
C ALA A 118 9.09 14.78 -5.16
N LEU A 119 8.34 14.56 -6.24
CA LEU A 119 8.21 13.26 -6.87
C LEU A 119 9.29 13.14 -7.96
N VAL A 120 10.40 12.50 -7.61
CA VAL A 120 11.52 12.25 -8.53
C VAL A 120 11.22 11.02 -9.39
N LYS A 121 11.08 11.23 -10.69
CA LYS A 121 10.86 10.15 -11.66
C LYS A 121 12.17 9.44 -12.01
N THR A 122 12.11 8.12 -12.10
CA THR A 122 13.24 7.26 -12.52
C THR A 122 13.15 6.86 -13.99
N ASP A 123 11.96 6.97 -14.60
CA ASP A 123 11.66 6.51 -15.96
C ASP A 123 11.97 5.03 -16.19
N ILE A 124 11.87 4.23 -15.14
CA ILE A 124 11.84 2.78 -15.25
C ILE A 124 10.48 2.25 -14.80
N GLN A 125 10.06 1.16 -15.42
CA GLN A 125 9.02 0.28 -14.90
C GLN A 125 9.70 -1.00 -14.41
N ILE A 126 9.14 -1.60 -13.36
CA ILE A 126 9.70 -2.81 -12.76
C ILE A 126 8.64 -3.91 -12.68
N ALA A 127 9.10 -5.16 -12.68
CA ALA A 127 8.31 -6.29 -12.22
C ALA A 127 9.11 -7.00 -11.14
N VAL A 128 8.64 -6.84 -9.90
CA VAL A 128 9.23 -7.44 -8.71
C VAL A 128 8.99 -8.96 -8.74
N PRO A 129 9.91 -9.79 -8.24
CA PRO A 129 9.66 -11.22 -8.13
C PRO A 129 8.46 -11.52 -7.23
N PRO A 130 7.75 -12.64 -7.47
CA PRO A 130 6.55 -12.99 -6.72
C PRO A 130 6.82 -13.18 -5.23
N GLY A 131 5.86 -12.77 -4.41
CA GLY A 131 5.97 -12.83 -2.94
C GLY A 131 6.90 -11.77 -2.36
N CYS A 132 7.22 -10.73 -3.14
CA CYS A 132 7.97 -9.57 -2.71
C CYS A 132 7.29 -8.28 -3.19
N TYR A 133 7.50 -7.20 -2.46
CA TYR A 133 7.23 -5.85 -2.95
C TYR A 133 8.54 -5.07 -3.06
N GLY A 134 8.53 -4.02 -3.86
CA GLY A 134 9.66 -3.10 -4.00
C GLY A 134 9.58 -1.98 -2.98
N ARG A 135 10.40 -2.02 -1.92
CA ARG A 135 10.52 -0.89 -1.01
C ARG A 135 11.52 0.14 -1.52
N VAL A 136 11.07 1.36 -1.78
CA VAL A 136 11.97 2.51 -2.01
C VAL A 136 12.43 3.03 -0.65
N ALA A 137 13.72 2.91 -0.39
CA ALA A 137 14.35 3.22 0.87
C ALA A 137 15.33 4.40 0.75
N PRO A 138 15.51 5.20 1.81
CA PRO A 138 16.48 6.29 1.82
C PRO A 138 17.91 5.76 1.76
N ARG A 139 18.80 6.56 1.19
CA ARG A 139 20.26 6.32 1.22
C ARG A 139 20.83 7.02 2.44
N SER A 140 21.58 6.31 3.28
CA SER A 140 22.12 6.84 4.54
C SER A 140 22.97 8.09 4.36
N GLY A 141 23.72 8.19 3.25
CA GLY A 141 24.53 9.37 2.94
C GLY A 141 23.71 10.64 2.73
N LEU A 142 22.55 10.54 2.06
CA LEU A 142 21.65 11.68 1.83
C LEU A 142 20.88 12.05 3.10
N ALA A 143 20.46 11.05 3.87
CA ALA A 143 19.81 11.26 5.16
C ALA A 143 20.74 11.98 6.16
N ALA A 144 21.99 11.51 6.31
CA ALA A 144 22.90 12.05 7.30
C ALA A 144 23.48 13.43 6.94
N LYS A 145 23.74 13.69 5.65
CA LYS A 145 24.43 14.93 5.20
C LYS A 145 23.47 16.04 4.78
N ASN A 146 22.36 15.67 4.13
CA ASN A 146 21.45 16.62 3.51
C ASN A 146 20.06 16.60 4.16
N PHE A 147 19.85 15.76 5.18
CA PHE A 147 18.58 15.60 5.89
C PHE A 147 17.41 15.24 4.94
N ILE A 148 17.71 14.34 3.99
CA ILE A 148 16.74 13.84 3.00
C ILE A 148 16.16 12.51 3.44
N ASP A 149 14.85 12.38 3.31
CA ASP A 149 14.13 11.13 3.56
C ASP A 149 13.27 10.71 2.35
N VAL A 150 12.80 9.46 2.37
CA VAL A 150 11.95 8.88 1.33
C VAL A 150 10.57 8.55 1.90
N GLY A 151 9.53 9.06 1.24
CA GLY A 151 8.13 8.79 1.53
C GLY A 151 7.50 7.72 0.64
N ALA A 152 6.28 7.30 1.03
CA ALA A 152 5.47 6.28 0.38
C ALA A 152 6.23 4.95 0.24
N GLY A 153 7.00 4.81 -0.83
CA GLY A 153 8.01 3.78 -0.97
C GLY A 153 7.52 2.34 -1.09
N VAL A 154 6.21 2.09 -1.17
CA VAL A 154 5.65 0.77 -1.47
C VAL A 154 5.40 0.69 -2.97
N VAL A 155 6.14 -0.16 -3.67
CA VAL A 155 5.92 -0.49 -5.09
C VAL A 155 5.39 -1.91 -5.18
N ASP A 156 4.12 -2.03 -5.53
CA ASP A 156 3.41 -3.30 -5.57
C ASP A 156 3.93 -4.24 -6.68
N GLU A 157 3.71 -5.54 -6.49
CA GLU A 157 4.15 -6.59 -7.40
C GLU A 157 3.50 -6.47 -8.79
N ASP A 158 2.27 -5.96 -8.86
CA ASP A 158 1.47 -5.77 -10.07
C ASP A 158 1.63 -4.37 -10.70
N TYR A 159 2.38 -3.46 -10.07
CA TYR A 159 2.62 -2.12 -10.60
C TYR A 159 3.51 -2.17 -11.86
N ARG A 160 3.05 -1.56 -12.95
CA ARG A 160 3.79 -1.46 -14.23
C ARG A 160 4.02 -0.02 -14.70
N GLY A 161 3.70 0.97 -13.85
CA GLY A 161 3.94 2.37 -14.16
C GLY A 161 5.38 2.81 -13.95
N ASN A 162 5.60 4.12 -14.04
CA ASN A 162 6.90 4.74 -13.78
C ASN A 162 7.19 4.76 -12.28
N VAL A 163 8.28 4.13 -11.86
CA VAL A 163 8.70 4.12 -10.44
C VAL A 163 9.07 5.53 -10.01
N GLY A 164 8.22 6.12 -9.17
CA GLY A 164 8.44 7.44 -8.58
C GLY A 164 9.06 7.34 -7.18
N ILE A 165 9.91 8.30 -6.85
CA ILE A 165 10.56 8.41 -5.55
C ILE A 165 10.06 9.69 -4.91
N VAL A 166 9.31 9.56 -3.81
CA VAL A 166 8.87 10.72 -3.03
C VAL A 166 10.01 11.12 -2.10
N LEU A 167 10.71 12.20 -2.42
CA LEU A 167 11.77 12.74 -1.56
C LEU A 167 11.20 13.83 -0.65
N PHE A 168 11.61 13.81 0.60
CA PHE A 168 11.37 14.88 1.58
C PHE A 168 12.69 15.57 1.92
N ASN A 169 12.70 16.90 1.89
CA ASN A 169 13.81 17.69 2.37
C ASN A 169 13.46 18.28 3.74
N PHE A 170 13.97 17.67 4.82
CA PHE A 170 13.86 18.23 6.17
C PHE A 170 15.03 19.16 6.53
N GLY A 171 15.96 19.36 5.60
CA GLY A 171 17.07 20.28 5.73
C GLY A 171 16.64 21.75 5.68
N LYS A 172 17.56 22.62 6.10
CA LYS A 172 17.38 24.09 6.04
C LYS A 172 17.84 24.69 4.70
N GLU A 173 18.50 23.89 3.87
CA GLU A 173 19.06 24.29 2.59
C GLU A 173 18.30 23.63 1.44
N ALA A 174 18.32 24.26 0.27
CA ALA A 174 17.73 23.66 -0.93
C ALA A 174 18.58 22.47 -1.40
N PHE A 175 17.93 21.34 -1.68
CA PHE A 175 18.59 20.14 -2.17
C PHE A 175 18.40 20.01 -3.68
N GLN A 176 19.51 20.01 -4.43
CA GLN A 176 19.51 19.86 -5.88
C GLN A 176 19.75 18.40 -6.25
N VAL A 177 18.81 17.83 -7.00
CA VAL A 177 18.92 16.52 -7.62
C VAL A 177 19.24 16.74 -9.09
N LYS A 178 20.36 16.21 -9.57
CA LYS A 178 20.72 16.24 -10.99
C LYS A 178 20.27 14.95 -11.68
N LYS A 179 20.11 15.01 -13.00
CA LYS A 179 19.92 13.81 -13.82
C LYS A 179 21.10 12.85 -13.60
N GLY A 180 20.79 11.59 -13.30
CA GLY A 180 21.80 10.56 -13.00
C GLY A 180 22.26 10.51 -11.54
N ASP A 181 21.74 11.36 -10.65
CA ASP A 181 22.02 11.23 -9.23
C ASP A 181 21.29 10.03 -8.61
N ARG A 182 21.99 9.34 -7.71
CA ARG A 182 21.44 8.23 -6.93
C ARG A 182 20.69 8.76 -5.73
N VAL A 183 19.37 8.77 -5.80
CA VAL A 183 18.52 9.45 -4.79
C VAL A 183 17.88 8.49 -3.78
N ALA A 184 17.63 7.25 -4.15
CA ALA A 184 17.07 6.22 -3.28
C ALA A 184 17.62 4.84 -3.62
N GLN A 185 17.20 3.81 -2.91
CA GLN A 185 17.50 2.43 -3.23
C GLN A 185 16.22 1.58 -3.19
N LEU A 186 16.08 0.64 -4.12
CA LEU A 186 14.98 -0.31 -4.18
C LEU A 186 15.38 -1.62 -3.51
N ILE A 187 14.65 -2.02 -2.48
CA ILE A 187 14.84 -3.28 -1.74
C ILE A 187 13.67 -4.20 -2.08
N CYS A 188 13.95 -5.43 -2.50
CA CYS A 188 12.90 -6.44 -2.68
C CYS A 188 12.63 -7.10 -1.33
N GLU A 189 11.53 -6.69 -0.67
CA GLU A 189 11.15 -7.20 0.64
C GLU A 189 10.14 -8.33 0.49
N ARG A 190 10.42 -9.45 1.16
CA ARG A 190 9.54 -10.61 1.15
C ARG A 190 8.30 -10.34 2.00
N ILE A 191 7.14 -10.68 1.45
CA ILE A 191 5.86 -10.56 2.11
C ILE A 191 5.05 -11.84 1.92
N CYS A 192 4.07 -12.03 2.79
CA CYS A 192 2.98 -12.98 2.58
C CYS A 192 1.73 -12.21 2.16
N TYR A 193 0.86 -12.87 1.39
CA TYR A 193 -0.48 -12.38 1.05
C TYR A 193 -1.51 -13.18 1.85
N PRO A 194 -1.74 -12.87 3.15
CA PRO A 194 -2.71 -13.60 3.96
C PRO A 194 -4.15 -13.22 3.59
N GLU A 195 -5.06 -14.18 3.71
CA GLU A 195 -6.50 -13.90 3.74
C GLU A 195 -6.89 -13.35 5.12
N LEU A 196 -7.89 -12.46 5.16
CA LEU A 196 -8.37 -11.86 6.42
C LEU A 196 -9.51 -12.71 7.00
N GLU A 197 -9.36 -13.13 8.25
CA GLU A 197 -10.39 -13.82 9.03
C GLU A 197 -10.74 -12.98 10.27
N GLU A 198 -12.03 -12.66 10.43
CA GLU A 198 -12.55 -11.86 11.56
C GLU A 198 -12.96 -12.76 12.73
N HIS A 199 -12.52 -12.43 13.94
CA HIS A 199 -12.83 -13.15 15.18
C HIS A 199 -13.35 -12.19 16.26
N GLU A 200 -14.19 -12.69 17.18
CA GLU A 200 -14.71 -11.90 18.31
C GLU A 200 -13.62 -11.47 19.30
N SER A 201 -12.58 -12.29 19.47
CA SER A 201 -11.41 -11.98 20.29
C SER A 201 -10.19 -12.77 19.82
N LEU A 202 -8.99 -12.26 20.16
CA LEU A 202 -7.71 -12.92 19.91
C LEU A 202 -7.18 -13.58 21.19
N ASP A 203 -6.20 -14.47 21.04
CA ASP A 203 -5.51 -15.12 22.14
C ASP A 203 -4.64 -14.14 22.95
N GLU A 204 -4.44 -14.43 24.23
CA GLU A 204 -3.59 -13.62 25.10
C GLU A 204 -2.11 -13.93 24.84
N THR A 205 -1.31 -12.89 24.67
CA THR A 205 0.16 -13.00 24.54
C THR A 205 0.85 -12.36 25.73
N ALA A 206 2.10 -12.78 26.00
CA ALA A 206 2.92 -12.19 27.07
C ALA A 206 3.11 -10.67 26.92
N ARG A 207 2.99 -10.10 25.71
CA ARG A 207 3.06 -8.65 25.46
C ARG A 207 1.72 -7.95 25.73
N GLY A 208 0.59 -8.63 25.52
CA GLY A 208 -0.76 -8.07 25.65
C GLY A 208 -0.91 -6.75 24.88
N ALA A 209 -1.50 -5.74 25.54
CA ALA A 209 -1.70 -4.40 25.00
C ALA A 209 -0.46 -3.45 25.08
N GLY A 210 0.72 -3.96 25.43
CA GLY A 210 1.93 -3.15 25.59
C GLY A 210 2.53 -2.65 24.27
N GLY A 211 2.59 -1.32 24.08
CA GLY A 211 3.20 -0.66 22.93
C GLY A 211 3.86 0.68 23.29
N PHE A 212 4.39 1.40 22.30
CA PHE A 212 4.90 2.79 22.44
C PHE A 212 5.96 2.99 23.55
N GLY A 213 6.96 2.10 23.64
CA GLY A 213 8.00 2.19 24.67
C GLY A 213 7.66 1.44 25.96
N SER A 214 6.72 0.49 25.91
CA SER A 214 6.31 -0.35 27.05
C SER A 214 7.44 -1.16 27.68
N THR A 215 8.54 -1.40 26.98
CA THR A 215 9.72 -2.14 27.47
C THR A 215 10.76 -1.24 28.13
N GLY A 216 10.49 0.06 28.29
CA GLY A 216 11.41 0.99 28.93
C GLY A 216 12.46 1.58 27.98
N ARG A 217 13.39 2.35 28.55
CA ARG A 217 14.35 3.20 27.82
C ARG A 217 15.81 2.72 27.92
N ASN A 218 16.10 1.67 28.69
CA ASN A 218 17.44 1.25 29.09
C ASN A 218 17.64 -0.27 28.94
#